data_AF-A0A6G8JL60-F1
#
_entry.id   AF-A0A6G8JL60-F1
#
_cell.length_a   1.000
_cell.length_b   1.000
_cell.length_c   1.000
_cell.angle_alpha   90.00
_cell.angle_beta   90.00
_cell.angle_gamma   90.00
#
_symmetry.space_group_name_H-M   'P 1'
#
loop_
_entity.id
_entity.type
_entity.pdbx_description
1 polymer ?
#
loop_
_entity_poly.entity_id
_entity_poly.type
_entity_poly.pdbx_seq_one_letter_code
_entity_poly.pdbx_strand_id
1 'polypeptide(L)'
;MNQQKIVSLIVLVVLAIISYFFNDSGKKESPRTTKQPQTQQSTQSANSSLGNYDVQMKNDRLKQNVVDTDYYTLALSWSPAFCQKQRRNNNGKVPQHLKYQCDGRQEFGWVIHGLWPQSEEARSVEDHPRYCQGDLPMVEENTIKKYLPESPGATLLQGEWEKHGACAFNQAEDYFSKQKSLYNELTLPDFEMSKSELFKWIKANNPQLRDVYLSGGKDEFYICYNKQWQPMDCPR
;
A
#
# COMPACT_ATOMS: atom_id res chain seq x y z
N MET A 1 43.72 61.63 -34.56
CA MET A 1 42.47 61.57 -33.75
C MET A 1 42.80 60.94 -32.41
N ASN A 2 42.54 61.67 -31.31
CA ASN A 2 43.27 61.58 -30.05
C ASN A 2 42.91 60.35 -29.20
N GLN A 3 43.89 59.51 -28.84
CA GLN A 3 43.72 58.28 -28.05
C GLN A 3 43.03 58.51 -26.69
N GLN A 4 43.18 59.71 -26.11
CA GLN A 4 42.52 60.11 -24.86
C GLN A 4 40.99 60.24 -24.97
N LYS A 5 40.45 60.56 -26.16
CA LYS A 5 38.98 60.68 -26.34
C LYS A 5 38.29 59.31 -26.44
N ILE A 6 39.01 58.28 -26.89
CA ILE A 6 38.49 56.91 -27.05
C ILE A 6 38.36 56.22 -25.68
N VAL A 7 39.33 56.42 -24.78
CA VAL A 7 39.28 55.85 -23.42
C VAL A 7 38.17 56.48 -22.58
N SER A 8 37.92 57.80 -22.71
CA SER A 8 36.80 58.46 -22.00
C SER A 8 35.43 57.99 -22.46
N LEU A 9 35.26 57.68 -23.76
CA LEU A 9 33.97 57.20 -24.29
C LEU A 9 33.65 55.79 -23.79
N ILE A 10 34.65 54.91 -23.68
CA ILE A 10 34.49 53.53 -23.20
C ILE A 10 34.14 53.49 -21.70
N VAL A 11 34.78 54.33 -20.88
CA VAL A 11 34.48 54.41 -19.43
C VAL A 11 33.06 54.90 -19.17
N LEU A 12 32.56 55.87 -19.94
CA LEU A 12 31.20 56.39 -19.79
C LEU A 12 30.13 55.36 -20.20
N VAL A 13 30.38 54.55 -21.22
CA VAL A 13 29.45 53.48 -21.65
C VAL A 13 29.42 52.33 -20.64
N VAL A 14 30.58 51.95 -20.07
CA VAL A 14 30.63 50.89 -19.04
C VAL A 14 29.95 51.33 -17.74
N LEU A 15 30.13 52.59 -17.31
CA LEU A 15 29.44 53.13 -16.13
C LEU A 15 27.93 53.26 -16.32
N ALA A 16 27.46 53.60 -17.52
CA ALA A 16 26.03 53.65 -17.84
C ALA A 16 25.38 52.25 -17.90
N ILE A 17 26.13 51.23 -18.32
CA ILE A 17 25.67 49.85 -18.32
C ILE A 17 25.59 49.29 -16.89
N ILE A 18 26.58 49.57 -16.04
CA ILE A 18 26.56 49.18 -14.62
C ILE A 18 25.42 49.87 -13.88
N SER A 19 25.15 51.16 -14.12
CA SER A 19 24.00 51.83 -13.51
C SER A 19 22.65 51.34 -14.02
N TYR A 20 22.56 50.86 -15.28
CA TYR A 20 21.36 50.18 -15.78
C TYR A 20 21.15 48.80 -15.13
N PHE A 21 22.22 48.03 -14.89
CA PHE A 21 22.12 46.70 -14.28
C PHE A 21 21.99 46.71 -12.74
N PHE A 22 22.38 47.79 -12.05
CA PHE A 22 22.31 47.89 -10.58
C PHE A 22 21.16 48.76 -10.05
N ASN A 23 20.27 49.29 -10.91
CA ASN A 23 19.12 50.09 -10.49
C ASN A 23 17.77 49.34 -10.42
N ASP A 24 17.78 48.00 -10.44
CA ASP A 24 16.59 47.20 -10.12
C ASP A 24 16.72 46.63 -8.70
N SER A 25 16.54 47.50 -7.72
CA SER A 25 16.45 47.13 -6.31
C SER A 25 15.27 47.82 -5.67
N GLY A 26 14.21 47.05 -5.41
CA GLY A 26 13.31 47.31 -4.29
C GLY A 26 11.85 47.61 -4.63
N LYS A 27 11.14 46.67 -5.25
CA LYS A 27 9.73 46.45 -4.88
C LYS A 27 9.68 45.39 -3.79
N LYS A 28 9.44 45.83 -2.55
CA LYS A 28 9.09 44.97 -1.43
C LYS A 28 7.78 44.26 -1.75
N GLU A 29 7.84 43.02 -2.22
CA GLU A 29 6.73 42.10 -2.09
C GLU A 29 6.63 41.65 -0.64
N SER A 30 5.43 41.82 -0.09
CA SER A 30 4.97 41.28 1.20
C SER A 30 5.29 39.78 1.28
N PRO A 31 5.58 39.20 2.47
CA PRO A 31 5.92 37.79 2.58
C PRO A 31 4.72 36.95 2.12
N ARG A 32 4.75 36.49 0.87
CA ARG A 32 3.85 35.48 0.35
C ARG A 32 4.21 34.21 1.11
N THR A 33 3.36 33.88 2.08
CA THR A 33 3.39 32.62 2.79
C THR A 33 3.56 31.52 1.74
N THR A 34 4.70 30.86 1.74
CA THR A 34 4.91 29.63 0.98
C THR A 34 3.92 28.63 1.55
N LYS A 35 2.73 28.55 0.95
CA LYS A 35 1.88 27.38 1.13
C LYS A 35 2.72 26.23 0.61
N GLN A 36 3.16 25.37 1.54
CA GLN A 36 3.49 23.99 1.24
C GLN A 36 2.42 23.42 0.29
N PRO A 37 2.74 22.46 -0.58
CA PRO A 37 1.73 21.73 -1.33
C PRO A 37 0.86 20.92 -0.35
N GLN A 38 -0.10 21.59 0.27
CA GLN A 38 -1.24 21.03 0.97
C GLN A 38 -2.44 21.20 0.05
N THR A 39 -2.75 20.21 -0.79
CA THR A 39 -4.09 20.10 -1.40
C THR A 39 -4.20 18.82 -2.24
N GLN A 40 -4.46 17.70 -1.57
CA GLN A 40 -5.29 16.59 -2.06
C GLN A 40 -5.63 15.63 -0.91
N GLN A 41 -4.67 15.35 -0.02
CA GLN A 41 -4.82 14.44 1.12
C GLN A 41 -5.80 14.97 2.19
N SER A 42 -5.90 16.30 2.40
CA SER A 42 -6.76 16.87 3.46
C SER A 42 -8.25 16.87 3.14
N THR A 43 -8.64 16.90 1.86
CA THR A 43 -10.06 16.95 1.45
C THR A 43 -10.71 15.58 1.38
N GLN A 44 -9.93 14.54 1.14
CA GLN A 44 -10.42 13.17 0.94
C GLN A 44 -10.71 12.49 2.29
N SER A 45 -9.83 12.65 3.28
CA SER A 45 -10.03 12.11 4.63
C SER A 45 -11.18 12.79 5.40
N ALA A 46 -11.47 14.06 5.10
CA ALA A 46 -12.50 14.84 5.83
C ALA A 46 -13.95 14.48 5.45
N ASN A 47 -14.17 13.90 4.26
CA ASN A 47 -15.51 13.61 3.73
C ASN A 47 -15.82 12.11 3.60
N SER A 48 -14.87 11.24 3.94
CA SER A 48 -15.03 9.79 3.80
C SER A 48 -16.00 9.22 4.83
N SER A 49 -16.97 8.41 4.38
CA SER A 49 -17.88 7.71 5.31
C SER A 49 -17.21 6.55 6.05
N LEU A 50 -16.05 6.11 5.58
CA LEU A 50 -15.19 5.12 6.25
C LEU A 50 -14.23 5.75 7.27
N GLY A 51 -14.28 7.08 7.45
CA GLY A 51 -13.32 7.83 8.23
C GLY A 51 -11.96 7.94 7.54
N ASN A 52 -10.93 8.31 8.31
CA ASN A 52 -9.56 8.34 7.82
C ASN A 52 -8.94 6.95 7.89
N TYR A 53 -8.76 6.30 6.74
CA TYR A 53 -8.12 4.99 6.62
C TYR A 53 -6.72 5.06 6.01
N ASP A 54 -6.17 6.27 5.87
CA ASP A 54 -4.80 6.48 5.43
C ASP A 54 -3.81 5.80 6.37
N VAL A 55 -2.77 5.19 5.81
CA VAL A 55 -1.63 4.71 6.57
C VAL A 55 -0.45 5.65 6.33
N GLN A 56 0.55 5.61 7.20
CA GLN A 56 1.75 6.43 7.01
C GLN A 56 2.95 5.50 7.04
N MET A 57 3.66 5.38 5.92
CA MET A 57 4.84 4.53 5.78
C MET A 57 5.85 4.73 6.91
N LYS A 58 6.02 5.98 7.38
CA LYS A 58 6.97 6.32 8.47
C LYS A 58 6.68 5.60 9.79
N ASN A 59 5.44 5.17 10.02
CA ASN A 59 5.00 4.48 11.23
C ASN A 59 5.28 2.98 11.17
N ASP A 60 5.59 2.42 10.00
CA ASP A 60 6.02 1.03 9.88
C ASP A 60 7.49 0.90 10.33
N ARG A 61 7.74 -0.13 11.13
CA ARG A 61 9.09 -0.49 11.58
C ARG A 61 9.92 -1.01 10.40
N LEU A 62 9.26 -1.71 9.48
CA LEU A 62 9.84 -2.22 8.25
C LEU A 62 9.93 -1.06 7.28
N LYS A 63 11.16 -0.66 6.95
CA LYS A 63 11.43 0.43 6.02
C LYS A 63 11.21 -0.01 4.58
N GLN A 64 11.18 0.97 3.69
CA GLN A 64 11.11 0.75 2.25
C GLN A 64 12.21 -0.21 1.80
N ASN A 65 11.84 -1.13 0.91
CA ASN A 65 12.79 -2.03 0.27
C ASN A 65 12.36 -2.24 -1.18
N VAL A 66 13.14 -1.70 -2.11
CA VAL A 66 12.85 -1.72 -3.55
C VAL A 66 13.73 -2.79 -4.20
N VAL A 67 13.17 -3.99 -4.31
CA VAL A 67 13.78 -5.15 -4.99
C VAL A 67 12.76 -5.76 -5.95
N ASP A 68 13.24 -6.61 -6.86
CA ASP A 68 12.38 -7.23 -7.86
C ASP A 68 11.37 -8.19 -7.24
N THR A 69 10.21 -8.30 -7.90
CA THR A 69 9.20 -9.31 -7.58
C THR A 69 9.43 -10.56 -8.42
N ASP A 70 9.61 -11.68 -7.74
CA ASP A 70 9.86 -13.00 -8.31
C ASP A 70 8.62 -13.89 -8.24
N TYR A 71 7.81 -13.77 -7.18
CA TYR A 71 6.56 -14.50 -7.00
C TYR A 71 5.56 -13.70 -6.15
N TYR A 72 4.37 -14.25 -5.96
CA TYR A 72 3.31 -13.65 -5.15
C TYR A 72 2.84 -14.60 -4.05
N THR A 73 2.47 -14.06 -2.89
CA THR A 73 1.83 -14.80 -1.81
C THR A 73 0.45 -14.23 -1.52
N LEU A 74 -0.62 -14.98 -1.76
CA LEU A 74 -1.95 -14.65 -1.29
C LEU A 74 -2.09 -15.10 0.17
N ALA A 75 -2.35 -14.17 1.07
CA ALA A 75 -2.60 -14.41 2.48
C ALA A 75 -4.09 -14.38 2.80
N LEU A 76 -4.60 -15.46 3.38
CA LEU A 76 -6.01 -15.62 3.76
C LEU A 76 -6.11 -15.77 5.27
N SER A 77 -7.02 -15.02 5.90
CA SER A 77 -7.22 -15.00 7.35
C SER A 77 -8.61 -15.50 7.73
N TRP A 78 -8.70 -16.29 8.80
CA TRP A 78 -9.97 -16.76 9.35
C TRP A 78 -10.55 -15.71 10.30
N SER A 79 -11.57 -14.99 9.83
CA SER A 79 -12.14 -13.83 10.54
C SER A 79 -12.62 -14.14 11.96
N PRO A 80 -13.29 -15.28 12.26
CA PRO A 80 -13.73 -15.59 13.62
C PRO A 80 -12.58 -15.66 14.62
N ALA A 81 -11.48 -16.33 14.26
CA ALA A 81 -10.30 -16.44 15.12
C ALA A 81 -9.58 -15.09 15.24
N PHE A 82 -9.44 -14.34 14.14
CA PHE A 82 -8.91 -12.99 14.15
C PHE A 82 -9.70 -12.08 15.11
N CYS A 83 -11.02 -12.01 14.97
CA CYS A 83 -11.88 -11.16 15.80
C CYS A 83 -11.86 -11.57 17.27
N GLN A 84 -11.81 -12.88 17.57
CA GLN A 84 -11.64 -13.35 18.95
C GLN A 84 -10.30 -12.88 19.54
N LYS A 85 -9.21 -12.99 18.78
CA LYS A 85 -7.87 -12.49 19.18
C LYS A 85 -7.89 -10.99 19.42
N GLN A 86 -8.55 -10.21 18.56
CA GLN A 86 -8.67 -8.76 18.72
C GLN A 86 -9.40 -8.39 20.01
N ARG A 87 -10.52 -9.05 20.34
CA ARG A 87 -11.21 -8.82 21.61
C ARG A 87 -10.34 -9.18 22.82
N ARG A 88 -9.63 -10.31 22.77
CA ARG A 88 -8.71 -10.73 23.86
C ARG A 88 -7.64 -9.67 24.11
N ASN A 89 -7.06 -9.13 23.04
CA ASN A 89 -5.99 -8.13 23.12
C ASN A 89 -6.49 -6.73 23.54
N ASN A 90 -7.79 -6.46 23.44
CA ASN A 90 -8.37 -5.13 23.67
C ASN A 90 -9.42 -5.16 24.80
N ASN A 91 -9.22 -5.99 25.83
CA ASN A 91 -10.09 -6.07 27.01
C ASN A 91 -11.58 -6.27 26.67
N GLY A 92 -11.86 -7.14 25.70
CA GLY A 92 -13.21 -7.46 25.22
C GLY A 92 -13.77 -6.48 24.18
N LYS A 93 -13.08 -5.37 23.89
CA LYS A 93 -13.53 -4.36 22.91
C LYS A 93 -13.01 -4.68 21.51
N VAL A 94 -13.72 -4.22 20.50
CA VAL A 94 -13.26 -4.25 19.10
C VAL A 94 -12.82 -2.83 18.71
N PRO A 95 -11.58 -2.65 18.22
CA PRO A 95 -11.11 -1.37 17.70
C PRO A 95 -12.03 -0.82 16.59
N GLN A 96 -12.17 0.50 16.52
CA GLN A 96 -13.13 1.14 15.60
C GLN A 96 -12.93 0.73 14.14
N HIS A 97 -11.68 0.67 13.66
CA HIS A 97 -11.35 0.29 12.28
C HIS A 97 -11.66 -1.18 11.95
N LEU A 98 -11.88 -2.04 12.95
CA LEU A 98 -12.23 -3.46 12.79
C LEU A 98 -13.72 -3.74 13.01
N LYS A 99 -14.53 -2.71 13.29
CA LYS A 99 -15.96 -2.89 13.57
C LYS A 99 -16.69 -3.54 12.40
N TYR A 100 -16.33 -3.23 11.16
CA TYR A 100 -16.94 -3.83 9.98
C TYR A 100 -16.76 -5.36 9.95
N GLN A 101 -15.53 -5.86 10.20
CA GLN A 101 -15.22 -7.29 10.22
C GLN A 101 -15.72 -8.01 11.47
N CYS A 102 -15.63 -7.37 12.63
CA CYS A 102 -15.72 -8.08 13.92
C CYS A 102 -16.94 -7.76 14.76
N ASP A 103 -17.67 -6.68 14.48
CA ASP A 103 -18.88 -6.23 15.19
C ASP A 103 -19.98 -5.77 14.20
N GLY A 104 -19.84 -6.14 12.93
CA GLY A 104 -20.77 -5.79 11.86
C GLY A 104 -21.99 -6.71 11.82
N ARG A 105 -22.92 -6.43 10.89
CA ARG A 105 -24.03 -7.35 10.58
C ARG A 105 -23.60 -8.54 9.74
N GLN A 106 -22.47 -8.42 9.05
CA GLN A 106 -21.89 -9.45 8.20
C GLN A 106 -21.06 -10.39 9.06
N GLU A 107 -21.23 -11.70 8.88
CA GLU A 107 -20.36 -12.72 9.46
C GLU A 107 -19.38 -13.16 8.39
N PHE A 108 -18.08 -12.91 8.63
CA PHE A 108 -17.02 -13.29 7.72
C PHE A 108 -16.44 -14.66 8.10
N GLY A 109 -16.18 -15.49 7.10
CA GLY A 109 -15.34 -16.68 7.21
C GLY A 109 -13.89 -16.35 6.87
N TRP A 110 -13.35 -17.04 5.85
CA TRP A 110 -12.07 -16.67 5.25
C TRP A 110 -12.18 -15.33 4.53
N VAL A 111 -11.14 -14.51 4.68
CA VAL A 111 -11.04 -13.21 4.02
C VAL A 111 -9.62 -12.99 3.51
N ILE A 112 -9.49 -12.10 2.55
CA ILE A 112 -8.19 -11.67 2.02
C ILE A 112 -7.52 -10.78 3.05
N HIS A 113 -6.37 -11.23 3.57
CA HIS A 113 -5.45 -10.36 4.28
C HIS A 113 -4.72 -9.48 3.27
N GLY A 114 -4.07 -10.09 2.28
CA GLY A 114 -3.31 -9.36 1.26
C GLY A 114 -2.74 -10.26 0.17
N LEU A 115 -2.16 -9.65 -0.86
CA LEU A 115 -1.40 -10.32 -1.93
C LEU A 115 -0.03 -9.69 -2.00
N TRP A 116 1.00 -10.44 -1.60
CA TRP A 116 2.31 -9.87 -1.37
C TRP A 116 3.24 -10.23 -2.51
N PRO A 117 3.76 -9.25 -3.28
CA PRO A 117 4.92 -9.45 -4.14
C PRO A 117 6.12 -9.83 -3.27
N GLN A 118 6.80 -10.92 -3.64
CA GLN A 118 7.93 -11.47 -2.89
C GLN A 118 9.17 -11.61 -3.79
N SER A 119 10.33 -11.67 -3.16
CA SER A 119 11.60 -12.01 -3.81
C SER A 119 12.08 -13.38 -3.35
N GLU A 120 12.63 -14.17 -4.28
CA GLU A 120 13.23 -15.49 -4.00
C GLU A 120 14.56 -15.38 -3.24
N GLU A 121 15.23 -14.23 -3.33
CA GLU A 121 16.51 -13.97 -2.65
C GLU A 121 16.33 -13.57 -1.18
N ALA A 122 15.10 -13.24 -0.78
CA ALA A 122 14.79 -12.79 0.56
C ALA A 122 15.07 -13.86 1.63
N ARG A 123 15.77 -13.48 2.70
CA ARG A 123 16.11 -14.38 3.83
C ARG A 123 15.37 -14.02 5.11
N SER A 124 14.73 -12.87 5.12
CA SER A 124 13.94 -12.34 6.22
C SER A 124 12.73 -11.59 5.68
N VAL A 125 11.78 -11.29 6.57
CA VAL A 125 10.57 -10.54 6.18
C VAL A 125 10.91 -9.17 5.63
N GLU A 126 12.01 -8.56 6.08
CA GLU A 126 12.51 -7.26 5.66
C GLU A 126 13.19 -7.26 4.28
N ASP A 127 13.56 -8.41 3.73
CA ASP A 127 14.23 -8.50 2.43
C ASP A 127 13.26 -8.54 1.23
N HIS A 128 11.97 -8.77 1.48
CA HIS A 128 10.96 -8.74 0.42
C HIS A 128 10.63 -7.31 -0.08
N PRO A 129 10.10 -7.14 -1.31
CA PRO A 129 9.63 -5.85 -1.80
C PRO A 129 8.62 -5.21 -0.86
N ARG A 130 8.80 -3.92 -0.54
CA ARG A 130 7.77 -3.12 0.14
C ARG A 130 7.91 -1.63 -0.07
N TYR A 131 6.77 -0.93 -0.04
CA TYR A 131 6.69 0.52 -0.22
C TYR A 131 7.40 0.99 -1.49
N CYS A 132 7.31 0.23 -2.59
CA CYS A 132 8.12 0.48 -3.79
C CYS A 132 7.80 1.81 -4.49
N GLN A 133 6.64 2.40 -4.21
CA GLN A 133 6.25 3.74 -4.66
C GLN A 133 6.22 4.78 -3.51
N GLY A 134 6.74 4.41 -2.33
CA GLY A 134 6.77 5.27 -1.15
C GLY A 134 5.42 5.36 -0.41
N ASP A 135 5.24 6.47 0.32
CA ASP A 135 4.00 6.85 0.99
C ASP A 135 3.00 7.33 -0.07
N LEU A 136 1.86 6.65 -0.20
CA LEU A 136 0.88 6.89 -1.26
C LEU A 136 -0.35 7.60 -0.70
N PRO A 137 -1.06 8.41 -1.52
CA PRO A 137 -2.31 9.00 -1.09
C PRO A 137 -3.37 7.92 -0.80
N MET A 138 -4.36 8.31 0.00
CA MET A 138 -5.53 7.49 0.28
C MET A 138 -6.23 7.08 -1.04
N VAL A 139 -6.47 5.78 -1.21
CA VAL A 139 -7.24 5.24 -2.34
C VAL A 139 -8.67 5.76 -2.28
N GLU A 140 -9.32 5.96 -3.43
CA GLU A 140 -10.70 6.42 -3.47
C GLU A 140 -11.66 5.52 -2.68
N GLU A 141 -12.55 6.13 -1.89
CA GLU A 141 -13.44 5.39 -0.97
C GLU A 141 -14.34 4.40 -1.71
N ASN A 142 -14.80 4.75 -2.91
CA ASN A 142 -15.64 3.87 -3.73
C ASN A 142 -14.88 2.61 -4.19
N THR A 143 -13.58 2.73 -4.46
CA THR A 143 -12.72 1.58 -4.75
C THR A 143 -12.60 0.71 -3.50
N ILE A 144 -12.30 1.29 -2.34
CA ILE A 144 -12.22 0.54 -1.07
C ILE A 144 -13.53 -0.22 -0.79
N LYS A 145 -14.69 0.46 -0.88
CA LYS A 145 -16.01 -0.15 -0.65
C LYS A 145 -16.30 -1.34 -1.54
N LYS A 146 -15.80 -1.35 -2.78
CA LYS A 146 -15.99 -2.43 -3.74
C LYS A 146 -15.33 -3.75 -3.29
N TYR A 147 -14.25 -3.67 -2.51
CA TYR A 147 -13.44 -4.83 -2.09
C TYR A 147 -13.55 -5.18 -0.60
N LEU A 148 -14.22 -4.34 0.20
CA LEU A 148 -14.55 -4.64 1.59
C LEU A 148 -15.22 -6.02 1.82
N PRO A 149 -16.10 -6.52 0.93
CA PRO A 149 -16.73 -7.83 1.15
C PRO A 149 -15.74 -9.01 1.18
N GLU A 150 -14.59 -8.91 0.52
CA GLU A 150 -13.56 -9.96 0.52
C GLU A 150 -12.37 -9.63 1.43
N SER A 151 -12.07 -8.34 1.66
CA SER A 151 -11.02 -7.87 2.58
C SER A 151 -11.60 -6.80 3.53
N PRO A 152 -12.12 -7.20 4.69
CA PRO A 152 -13.02 -6.37 5.50
C PRO A 152 -12.31 -5.35 6.38
N GLY A 153 -11.54 -4.45 5.78
CA GLY A 153 -10.95 -3.31 6.49
C GLY A 153 -10.43 -2.23 5.54
N ALA A 154 -10.92 -1.00 5.69
CA ALA A 154 -10.46 0.12 4.86
C ALA A 154 -8.97 0.42 5.07
N THR A 155 -8.53 0.47 6.33
CA THR A 155 -7.12 0.66 6.69
C THR A 155 -6.26 -0.53 6.26
N LEU A 156 -6.83 -1.75 6.26
CA LEU A 156 -6.15 -2.94 5.74
C LEU A 156 -5.92 -2.80 4.24
N LEU A 157 -6.97 -2.55 3.46
CA LEU A 157 -6.87 -2.37 2.01
C LEU A 157 -5.87 -1.27 1.62
N GLN A 158 -5.92 -0.10 2.27
CA GLN A 158 -4.96 0.98 2.04
C GLN A 158 -3.52 0.53 2.34
N GLY A 159 -3.30 -0.06 3.52
CA GLY A 159 -1.98 -0.51 3.94
C GLY A 159 -1.40 -1.59 3.05
N GLU A 160 -2.21 -2.56 2.65
CA GLU A 160 -1.82 -3.64 1.75
C GLU A 160 -1.50 -3.13 0.34
N TRP A 161 -2.24 -2.13 -0.14
CA TRP A 161 -1.93 -1.48 -1.42
C TRP A 161 -0.57 -0.78 -1.36
N GLU A 162 -0.40 0.12 -0.39
CA GLU A 162 0.79 0.96 -0.32
C GLU A 162 2.06 0.16 0.01
N LYS A 163 1.96 -0.76 0.97
CA LYS A 163 3.09 -1.57 1.42
C LYS A 163 3.45 -2.65 0.42
N HIS A 164 2.48 -3.33 -0.18
CA HIS A 164 2.73 -4.54 -0.97
C HIS A 164 2.30 -4.37 -2.44
N GLY A 165 1.04 -4.02 -2.70
CA GLY A 165 0.50 -3.94 -4.05
C GLY A 165 1.28 -3.04 -5.01
N ALA A 166 1.71 -1.88 -4.53
CA ALA A 166 2.46 -0.89 -5.32
C ALA A 166 3.84 -1.38 -5.81
N CYS A 167 4.33 -2.54 -5.34
CA CYS A 167 5.56 -3.17 -5.83
C CYS A 167 5.38 -3.95 -7.13
N ALA A 168 4.15 -4.32 -7.50
CA ALA A 168 3.89 -5.12 -8.70
C ALA A 168 2.74 -4.60 -9.57
N PHE A 169 2.03 -3.56 -9.13
CA PHE A 169 0.89 -2.98 -9.80
C PHE A 169 1.01 -1.45 -9.83
N ASN A 170 0.49 -0.83 -10.88
CA ASN A 170 0.49 0.62 -11.02
C ASN A 170 -0.70 1.27 -10.32
N GLN A 171 -1.84 0.58 -10.21
CA GLN A 171 -3.09 1.10 -9.67
C GLN A 171 -3.67 0.17 -8.59
N ALA A 172 -4.25 0.75 -7.53
CA ALA A 172 -4.88 0.00 -6.44
C ALA A 172 -6.04 -0.89 -6.90
N GLU A 173 -6.84 -0.41 -7.86
CA GLU A 173 -7.96 -1.16 -8.42
C GLU A 173 -7.50 -2.47 -9.09
N ASP A 174 -6.38 -2.45 -9.81
CA ASP A 174 -5.83 -3.64 -10.47
C ASP A 174 -5.33 -4.66 -9.44
N TYR A 175 -4.69 -4.17 -8.38
CA TYR A 175 -4.22 -4.98 -7.26
C TYR A 175 -5.38 -5.67 -6.53
N PHE A 176 -6.40 -4.92 -6.12
CA PHE A 176 -7.57 -5.48 -5.43
C PHE A 176 -8.40 -6.39 -6.33
N SER A 177 -8.54 -6.05 -7.62
CA SER A 177 -9.20 -6.91 -8.61
C SER A 177 -8.48 -8.26 -8.74
N LYS A 178 -7.14 -8.25 -8.78
CA LYS A 178 -6.36 -9.48 -8.82
C LYS A 178 -6.52 -10.31 -7.55
N GLN A 179 -6.45 -9.71 -6.37
CA GLN A 179 -6.74 -10.39 -5.10
C GLN A 179 -8.10 -11.09 -5.13
N LYS A 180 -9.15 -10.34 -5.49
CA LYS A 180 -10.52 -10.84 -5.57
C LYS A 180 -10.68 -11.97 -6.59
N SER A 181 -10.03 -11.87 -7.75
CA SER A 181 -10.01 -12.94 -8.75
C SER A 181 -9.46 -14.23 -8.17
N LEU A 182 -8.26 -14.18 -7.58
CA LEU A 182 -7.62 -15.36 -6.99
C LEU A 182 -8.44 -15.94 -5.83
N TYR A 183 -9.03 -15.08 -5.00
CA TYR A 183 -9.90 -15.50 -3.90
C TYR A 183 -11.15 -16.23 -4.40
N ASN A 184 -11.80 -15.71 -5.44
CA ASN A 184 -13.03 -16.29 -6.00
C ASN A 184 -12.81 -17.62 -6.76
N GLU A 185 -11.56 -17.93 -7.13
CA GLU A 185 -11.19 -19.23 -7.69
C GLU A 185 -11.11 -20.33 -6.61
N LEU A 186 -11.17 -19.96 -5.33
CA LEU A 186 -11.04 -20.89 -4.22
C LEU A 186 -12.41 -21.33 -3.70
N THR A 187 -12.54 -22.63 -3.50
CA THR A 187 -13.54 -23.20 -2.61
C THR A 187 -12.93 -23.23 -1.20
N LEU A 188 -13.54 -22.54 -0.24
CA LEU A 188 -13.05 -22.36 1.14
C LEU A 188 -14.08 -22.90 2.15
N PRO A 189 -13.66 -23.50 3.28
CA PRO A 189 -14.60 -24.01 4.26
C PRO A 189 -15.19 -22.86 5.10
N ASP A 190 -16.44 -22.99 5.51
CA ASP A 190 -17.16 -22.03 6.36
C ASP A 190 -17.15 -22.40 7.85
N PHE A 191 -16.28 -23.33 8.26
CA PHE A 191 -16.10 -23.77 9.64
C PHE A 191 -14.63 -23.94 10.01
N GLU A 192 -14.36 -23.89 11.32
CA GLU A 192 -13.01 -24.04 11.86
C GLU A 192 -12.50 -25.49 11.74
N MET A 193 -11.22 -25.63 11.43
CA MET A 193 -10.51 -26.92 11.36
C MET A 193 -9.12 -26.80 11.97
N SER A 194 -8.49 -27.92 12.33
CA SER A 194 -7.04 -27.93 12.58
C SER A 194 -6.27 -27.63 11.28
N LYS A 195 -5.00 -27.21 11.41
CA LYS A 195 -4.15 -26.92 10.23
C LYS A 195 -4.08 -28.09 9.25
N SER A 196 -3.89 -29.32 9.74
CA SER A 196 -3.76 -30.50 8.87
C SER A 196 -5.06 -30.83 8.15
N GLU A 197 -6.20 -30.70 8.83
CA GLU A 197 -7.52 -30.90 8.23
C GLU A 197 -7.82 -29.83 7.20
N LEU A 198 -7.56 -28.56 7.53
CA LEU A 198 -7.73 -27.44 6.61
C LEU A 198 -6.94 -27.66 5.32
N PHE A 199 -5.64 -27.96 5.42
CA PHE A 199 -4.80 -28.11 4.22
C PHE A 199 -5.22 -29.31 3.38
N LYS A 200 -5.64 -30.41 4.02
CA LYS A 200 -6.21 -31.57 3.31
C LYS A 200 -7.50 -31.19 2.59
N TRP A 201 -8.38 -30.45 3.25
CA TRP A 201 -9.65 -30.01 2.69
C TRP A 201 -9.44 -29.05 1.51
N ILE A 202 -8.56 -28.06 1.64
CA ILE A 202 -8.23 -27.11 0.57
C ILE A 202 -7.74 -27.87 -0.66
N LYS A 203 -6.78 -28.79 -0.51
CA LYS A 203 -6.26 -29.58 -1.63
C LYS A 203 -7.31 -30.50 -2.27
N ALA A 204 -8.26 -31.01 -1.49
CA ALA A 204 -9.32 -31.87 -2.00
C ALA A 204 -10.37 -31.10 -2.82
N ASN A 205 -10.64 -29.84 -2.45
CA ASN A 205 -11.68 -29.01 -3.06
C ASN A 205 -11.15 -27.99 -4.08
N ASN A 206 -9.83 -27.85 -4.20
CA ASN A 206 -9.16 -26.95 -5.14
C ASN A 206 -8.12 -27.75 -5.95
N PRO A 207 -8.51 -28.41 -7.06
CA PRO A 207 -7.63 -29.30 -7.82
C PRO A 207 -6.34 -28.66 -8.32
N GLN A 208 -6.33 -27.34 -8.55
CA GLN A 208 -5.18 -26.54 -8.92
C GLN A 208 -4.12 -26.42 -7.81
N LEU A 209 -4.48 -26.71 -6.55
CA LEU A 209 -3.60 -26.67 -5.38
C LEU A 209 -3.16 -28.05 -4.89
N ARG A 210 -3.66 -29.14 -5.51
CA ARG A 210 -3.48 -30.52 -5.05
C ARG A 210 -2.02 -30.86 -4.76
N ASP A 211 -1.15 -30.54 -5.70
CA ASP A 211 0.28 -30.88 -5.67
C ASP A 211 1.18 -29.72 -5.17
N VAL A 212 0.58 -28.63 -4.67
CA VAL A 212 1.28 -27.43 -4.20
C VAL A 212 1.43 -27.43 -2.68
N TYR A 213 2.59 -26.99 -2.17
CA TYR A 213 2.81 -26.76 -0.75
C TYR A 213 2.08 -25.49 -0.28
N LEU A 214 1.17 -25.67 0.68
CA LEU A 214 0.52 -24.58 1.41
C LEU A 214 1.33 -24.27 2.67
N SER A 215 1.51 -22.99 2.98
CA SER A 215 2.20 -22.54 4.19
C SER A 215 1.25 -21.81 5.14
N GLY A 216 1.72 -21.50 6.36
CA GLY A 216 0.91 -20.85 7.40
C GLY A 216 0.31 -21.83 8.43
N GLY A 217 -0.87 -21.51 8.92
CA GLY A 217 -1.54 -22.14 10.06
C GLY A 217 -3.05 -22.27 9.88
N LYS A 218 -3.75 -22.60 10.98
CA LYS A 218 -5.20 -22.83 10.98
C LYS A 218 -6.04 -21.55 10.86
N ASP A 219 -5.50 -20.42 11.33
CA ASP A 219 -6.20 -19.13 11.37
C ASP A 219 -5.71 -18.17 10.26
N GLU A 220 -4.62 -18.52 9.59
CA GLU A 220 -4.05 -17.77 8.48
C GLU A 220 -3.17 -18.68 7.63
N PHE A 221 -3.45 -18.80 6.34
CA PHE A 221 -2.65 -19.62 5.43
C PHE A 221 -2.35 -18.90 4.13
N TYR A 222 -1.37 -19.44 3.42
CA TYR A 222 -0.78 -18.81 2.25
C TYR A 222 -0.79 -19.74 1.04
N ILE A 223 -1.08 -19.15 -0.13
CA ILE A 223 -0.93 -19.77 -1.44
C ILE A 223 0.05 -18.93 -2.24
N CYS A 224 1.07 -19.56 -2.83
CA CYS A 224 2.05 -18.86 -3.67
C CYS A 224 1.73 -19.03 -5.15
N TYR A 225 2.03 -17.99 -5.93
CA TYR A 225 1.81 -17.95 -7.37
C TYR A 225 3.07 -17.41 -8.07
N ASN A 226 3.42 -18.01 -9.20
CA ASN A 226 4.48 -17.47 -10.05
C ASN A 226 4.01 -16.18 -10.78
N LYS A 227 4.89 -15.55 -11.56
CA LYS A 227 4.57 -14.31 -12.31
C LYS A 227 3.49 -14.48 -13.38
N GLN A 228 3.14 -15.72 -13.71
CA GLN A 228 2.08 -16.09 -14.65
C GLN A 228 0.77 -16.45 -13.93
N TRP A 229 0.66 -16.20 -12.62
CA TRP A 229 -0.50 -16.51 -11.78
C TRP A 229 -0.80 -18.01 -11.66
N GLN A 230 0.19 -18.88 -11.88
CA GLN A 230 0.02 -20.32 -11.64
C GLN A 230 0.42 -20.65 -10.20
N PRO A 231 -0.37 -21.48 -9.48
CA PRO A 231 0.01 -21.96 -8.17
C PRO A 231 1.39 -22.62 -8.17
N MET A 232 2.20 -22.31 -7.17
CA MET A 232 3.54 -22.85 -6.97
C MET A 232 3.80 -23.13 -5.49
N ASP A 233 4.79 -23.99 -5.21
CA ASP A 233 5.26 -24.19 -3.84
C ASP A 233 5.79 -22.87 -3.27
N CYS A 234 5.32 -22.50 -2.08
CA CYS A 234 5.90 -21.36 -1.37
C CYS A 234 7.38 -21.65 -1.03
N PRO A 235 8.31 -20.75 -1.39
CA PRO A 235 9.72 -20.84 -0.97
C PRO A 235 9.84 -20.98 0.56
N ARG A 236 10.87 -21.71 1.00
CA ARG A 236 11.10 -22.08 2.41
C ARG A 236 12.24 -21.29 3.04
#